data_AF-A0A9D5Z814-F1
#
_entry.id   AF-A0A9D5Z814-F1
#
_cell.length_a   1.000
_cell.length_b   1.000
_cell.length_c   1.000
_cell.angle_alpha   90.00
_cell.angle_beta   90.00
_cell.angle_gamma   90.00
#
_symmetry.space_group_name_H-M   'P 1'
#
loop_
_entity.id
_entity.type
_entity.pdbx_description
1 polymer ?
#
loop_
_entity_poly.entity_id
_entity_poly.type
_entity_poly.pdbx_seq_one_letter_code
_entity_poly.pdbx_strand_id
1 'polypeptide(L)' 'MAGEIDPTKSMAQLVQEFPQLARLLWDQGIECAECMASQVDTLNDVARMYKLDIKKLIQHIQSAGTGTAT' A
#
# COMPACT_ATOMS: atom_id res chain seq x y z
N MET A 1 13.97 12.78 1.34
CA MET A 1 14.06 11.45 1.96
C MET A 1 12.85 10.66 1.48
N ALA A 2 13.03 9.67 0.61
CA ALA A 2 11.92 8.83 0.17
C ALA A 2 11.51 7.99 1.39
N GLY A 3 10.35 8.34 1.98
CA GLY A 3 9.87 7.75 3.21
C GLY A 3 9.63 6.25 3.04
N GLU A 4 10.18 5.45 3.94
CA GLU A 4 9.82 4.05 4.07
C GLU A 4 8.31 3.94 4.33
N ILE A 5 7.67 2.99 3.64
CA ILE A 5 6.28 2.65 3.93
C ILE A 5 6.26 2.01 5.30
N ASP A 6 5.55 2.65 6.22
CA ASP A 6 5.34 2.09 7.55
C ASP A 6 4.14 1.12 7.52
N PRO A 7 4.34 -0.19 7.70
CA PRO A 7 3.28 -1.17 7.58
C PRO A 7 2.31 -1.19 8.77
N THR A 8 2.59 -0.42 9.82
CA THR A 8 1.73 -0.28 11.02
C THR A 8 0.72 0.85 10.88
N LYS A 9 0.90 1.75 9.90
CA LYS A 9 -0.09 2.74 9.54
C LYS A 9 -1.34 2.11 8.94
N SER A 10 -2.46 2.80 9.11
CA SER A 10 -3.72 2.39 8.48
C SER A 10 -3.61 2.51 6.96
N MET A 11 -4.34 1.64 6.27
CA MET A 11 -4.43 1.66 4.82
C MET A 11 -4.91 3.00 4.28
N ALA A 12 -5.83 3.67 4.98
CA ALA A 12 -6.31 5.00 4.61
C ALA A 12 -5.17 6.04 4.60
N GLN A 13 -4.28 6.05 5.60
CA GLN A 13 -3.13 6.96 5.60
C GLN A 13 -2.13 6.59 4.51
N LEU A 14 -1.82 5.29 4.36
CA LEU A 14 -0.86 4.83 3.36
C LEU A 14 -1.32 5.08 1.92
N VAL A 15 -2.61 4.94 1.62
CA VAL A 15 -3.16 5.25 0.30
C VAL A 15 -3.13 6.76 0.02
N GLN A 16 -3.33 7.60 1.03
CA GLN A 16 -3.17 9.05 0.88
C GLN A 16 -1.71 9.46 0.65
N GLU A 17 -0.78 8.86 1.39
CA GLU A 17 0.66 9.11 1.24
C GLU A 17 1.22 8.50 -0.07
N PHE A 18 0.69 7.34 -0.47
CA PHE A 18 1.15 6.56 -1.61
C PHE A 18 -0.07 6.11 -2.46
N PRO A 19 -0.65 6.97 -3.31
CA PRO A 19 -1.83 6.62 -4.12
C PRO A 19 -1.61 5.43 -5.07
N GLN A 20 -0.36 5.19 -5.45
CA GLN A 20 0.06 4.00 -6.21
C GLN A 20 -0.15 2.67 -5.45
N LEU A 21 -0.13 2.67 -4.11
CA LEU A 21 -0.43 1.49 -3.29
C LEU A 21 -1.88 1.04 -3.52
N ALA A 22 -2.83 1.98 -3.59
CA ALA A 22 -4.22 1.65 -3.91
C ALA A 22 -4.35 0.98 -5.27
N ARG A 23 -3.61 1.45 -6.28
CA ARG A 23 -3.65 0.85 -7.62
C ARG A 23 -3.07 -0.56 -7.64
N LEU A 24 -1.96 -0.79 -6.93
CA LEU A 24 -1.36 -2.13 -6.82
C LEU A 24 -2.28 -3.11 -6.09
N LEU A 25 -2.92 -2.68 -5.01
CA LEU A 25 -3.88 -3.50 -4.30
C LEU A 25 -5.10 -3.80 -5.17
N TRP A 26 -5.60 -2.82 -5.92
CA TRP A 26 -6.68 -3.01 -6.88
C TRP A 26 -6.35 -4.09 -7.92
N ASP A 27 -5.14 -4.07 -8.49
CA ASP A 27 -4.69 -5.07 -9.47
C ASP A 27 -4.67 -6.49 -8.90
N GLN A 28 -4.49 -6.61 -7.57
CA GLN A 28 -4.59 -7.88 -6.83
C GLN A 28 -6.04 -8.21 -6.40
N GLY A 29 -7.03 -7.42 -6.80
CA GLY A 29 -8.44 -7.59 -6.43
C GLY A 29 -8.79 -7.08 -5.03
N ILE A 30 -7.96 -6.20 -4.46
CA ILE A 30 -8.10 -5.69 -3.10
C ILE A 30 -8.47 -4.20 -3.14
N GLU A 31 -9.75 -3.92 -2.94
CA GLU A 31 -10.32 -2.56 -3.00
C GLU A 31 -10.20 -1.82 -1.65
N CYS A 32 -9.02 -1.85 -1.04
CA CYS A 32 -8.78 -1.17 0.24
C CYS A 32 -8.97 0.36 0.15
N ALA A 33 -8.84 1.01 -1.02
CA ALA A 33 -9.07 2.46 -1.08
C ALA A 33 -10.54 2.84 -0.80
N GLU A 34 -11.48 1.93 -1.08
CA GLU A 34 -12.93 2.20 -0.98
C GLU A 34 -13.60 1.44 0.18
N CYS A 35 -12.87 0.52 0.83
CA CYS A 35 -13.41 -0.26 1.94
C CYS A 35 -13.38 0.52 3.26
N MET A 36 -14.51 0.53 3.99
CA MET A 36 -14.59 1.13 5.33
C MET A 36 -13.58 0.53 6.32
N ALA A 37 -13.22 -0.74 6.11
CA ALA A 37 -12.25 -1.47 6.93
C ALA A 37 -10.85 -0.85 6.87
N SER A 38 -10.49 -0.17 5.78
CA SER A 38 -9.17 0.42 5.56
C SER A 38 -8.83 1.61 6.46
N GLN A 39 -9.81 2.14 7.20
CA GLN A 39 -9.56 3.14 8.24
C GLN A 39 -8.95 2.52 9.49
N VAL A 40 -9.23 1.23 9.76
CA VAL A 40 -8.76 0.48 10.93
C VAL A 40 -7.70 -0.57 10.56
N ASP A 41 -7.83 -1.19 9.39
CA ASP A 41 -6.85 -2.16 8.89
C ASP A 41 -5.53 -1.49 8.54
N THR A 42 -4.46 -2.13 8.98
CA THR A 42 -3.08 -1.76 8.64
C THR A 42 -2.62 -2.53 7.41
N LEU A 43 -1.58 -2.05 6.74
CA LEU A 43 -0.98 -2.81 5.62
C LEU A 43 -0.55 -4.21 6.05
N ASN A 44 -0.07 -4.38 7.29
CA ASN A 44 0.29 -5.69 7.83
C ASN A 44 -0.91 -6.61 8.00
N ASP A 45 -2.06 -6.09 8.43
CA ASP A 45 -3.29 -6.88 8.58
C ASP A 45 -3.80 -7.35 7.21
N VAL A 46 -3.92 -6.43 6.26
CA VAL A 46 -4.31 -6.74 4.88
C VAL A 46 -3.33 -7.74 4.25
N ALA A 47 -2.02 -7.53 4.42
CA ALA A 47 -1.03 -8.46 3.89
C ALA A 47 -1.15 -9.85 4.50
N ARG A 48 -1.49 -9.98 5.79
CA ARG A 48 -1.74 -11.28 6.42
C ARG A 48 -3.03 -11.91 5.93
N MET A 49 -4.11 -11.15 5.88
CA MET A 49 -5.44 -11.62 5.48
C MET A 49 -5.44 -12.13 4.04
N TYR A 50 -4.83 -11.38 3.13
CA TYR A 50 -4.75 -11.72 1.70
C TYR A 50 -3.46 -12.47 1.33
N LYS A 51 -2.63 -12.84 2.30
CA LYS A 51 -1.34 -13.51 2.11
C LYS A 51 -0.41 -12.79 1.11
N LEU A 52 -0.38 -11.47 1.17
CA LEU A 52 0.47 -10.63 0.33
C LEU A 52 1.89 -10.58 0.89
N ASP A 53 2.84 -10.49 -0.04
CA ASP A 53 4.24 -10.30 0.27
C ASP A 53 4.51 -8.81 0.51
N ILE A 54 4.43 -8.37 1.77
CA ILE A 54 4.59 -6.95 2.16
C ILE A 54 5.91 -6.37 1.63
N LYS A 55 6.97 -7.18 1.62
CA LYS A 55 8.29 -6.78 1.10
C LYS A 55 8.24 -6.47 -0.38
N LYS A 56 7.52 -7.29 -1.18
CA LYS A 56 7.36 -7.04 -2.62
C LYS A 56 6.51 -5.82 -2.88
N LEU A 57 5.44 -5.62 -2.11
CA LEU A 57 4.60 -4.43 -2.19
C LEU A 57 5.42 -3.15 -1.96
N ILE A 58 6.21 -3.11 -0.88
CA ILE A 58 7.07 -1.97 -0.56
C ILE A 58 8.09 -1.74 -1.68
N GLN A 59 8.73 -2.79 -2.18
CA GLN A 59 9.68 -2.69 -3.30
C GLN A 59 9.03 -2.19 -4.60
N HIS A 60 7.81 -2.65 -4.91
CA HIS A 60 7.04 -2.17 -6.06
C HIS A 60 6.72 -0.68 -5.93
N ILE A 61 6.28 -0.24 -4.76
CA ILE A 61 5.92 1.16 -4.52
C ILE A 61 7.16 2.07 -4.54
N GLN A 62 8.28 1.60 -3.98
CA GLN A 62 9.56 2.31 -4.06
C GLN A 62 10.08 2.40 -5.51
N SER A 63 9.92 1.33 -6.29
CA SER A 63 10.32 1.31 -7.71
C SER A 63 9.39 2.18 -8.57
N ALA A 64 8.09 2.18 -8.30
CA ALA A 64 7.12 3.01 -9.00
C ALA A 64 7.23 4.50 -8.60
N GLY A 65 7.57 4.80 -7.34
CA GLY A 65 7.83 6.15 -6.83
C GLY A 65 9.18 6.75 -7.25
N THR A 66 10.07 5.97 -7.87
CA THR A 66 11.34 6.47 -8.45
C THR A 66 11.25 6.69 -9.97
N GLY A 67 10.05 6.60 -10.55
CA GLY A 67 9.78 6.71 -11.99
C GLY A 67 9.41 8.09 -12.53
N THR A 68 9.55 9.19 -11.78
CA THR A 68 9.41 10.56 -12.31
C THR A 68 10.68 11.38 -12.08
N ALA A 69 11.68 11.10 -12.91
CA ALA A 69 12.77 12.01 -13.21
C ALA A 69 13.09 11.89 -14.71
N THR A 70 12.21 12.40 -15.56
CA THR A 70 12.54 12.84 -16.92
C THR A 70 11.58 13.93 -17.34
#